data_AF-A0A7C0UNZ9-F1
#
_entry.id   AF-A0A7C0UNZ9-F1
#
_cell.length_a   1.000
_cell.length_b   1.000
_cell.length_c   1.000
_cell.angle_alpha   90.00
_cell.angle_beta   90.00
_cell.angle_gamma   90.00
#
_symmetry.space_group_name_H-M   'P 1'
#
loop_
_entity.id
_entity.type
_entity.pdbx_description
1 polymer ?
#
loop_
_entity_poly.entity_id
_entity_poly.type
_entity_poly.pdbx_seq_one_letter_code
_entity_poly.pdbx_strand_id
1 'polypeptide(L)' 'MSEFEIAKIFKVKDSIAVIIPKKIAERINLENGQYVKISIKNGEIIIEKVFQNNKADTTTL' A
#
# COMPACT_ATOMS: atom_id res chain seq x y z
N MET A 1 0.19 -12.07 15.76
CA MET A 1 0.11 -11.37 14.47
C MET A 1 -1.37 -11.23 14.11
N SER A 2 -1.81 -10.07 13.64
CA SER A 2 -3.20 -9.85 13.23
C SER A 2 -3.32 -10.16 11.74
N GLU A 3 -3.99 -11.24 11.39
CA GLU A 3 -4.30 -11.61 10.01
C GLU A 3 -5.44 -10.73 9.51
N PHE A 4 -5.31 -10.16 8.31
CA PHE A 4 -6.34 -9.31 7.71
C PHE A 4 -6.61 -9.75 6.28
N GLU A 5 -7.88 -10.02 5.98
CA GLU A 5 -8.31 -10.35 4.63
C GLU A 5 -8.56 -9.05 3.85
N ILE A 6 -7.77 -8.81 2.80
CA ILE A 6 -8.01 -7.70 1.87
C ILE A 6 -9.17 -8.12 0.95
N ALA A 7 -10.36 -7.62 1.26
CA ALA A 7 -11.61 -8.07 0.64
C ALA A 7 -11.89 -7.54 -0.78
N LYS A 8 -11.07 -6.62 -1.33
CA LYS A 8 -11.39 -6.01 -2.64
C LYS A 8 -10.18 -5.67 -3.49
N ILE A 9 -10.06 -6.38 -4.60
CA ILE A 9 -9.15 -6.12 -5.72
C ILE A 9 -9.98 -5.53 -6.86
N PHE A 10 -9.52 -4.46 -7.49
CA PHE A 10 -10.19 -3.83 -8.63
C PHE A 10 -9.18 -3.21 -9.59
N LYS A 11 -9.60 -2.95 -10.83
CA LYS A 11 -8.75 -2.38 -11.87
C LYS A 11 -8.87 -0.85 -11.87
N VAL A 12 -7.73 -0.15 -11.94
CA VAL A 12 -7.63 1.31 -12.12
C VAL A 12 -6.75 1.57 -13.33
N LYS A 13 -7.35 2.01 -14.45
CA LYS A 13 -6.66 2.11 -15.75
C LYS A 13 -5.95 0.79 -16.09
N ASP A 14 -4.64 0.80 -16.25
CA ASP A 14 -3.81 -0.38 -16.56
C ASP A 14 -3.20 -1.04 -15.33
N SER A 15 -3.61 -0.63 -14.12
CA SER A 15 -3.07 -1.13 -12.85
C SER A 15 -4.11 -1.89 -12.04
N ILE A 16 -3.64 -2.82 -11.21
CA ILE A 16 -4.46 -3.47 -10.18
C ILE A 16 -4.34 -2.64 -8.90
N ALA A 17 -5.48 -2.35 -8.28
CA ALA A 17 -5.59 -1.63 -7.02
C ALA A 17 -6.21 -2.52 -5.95
N VAL A 18 -5.75 -2.33 -4.72
CA VAL A 18 -6.25 -2.99 -3.51
C VAL A 18 -6.65 -1.94 -2.49
N ILE A 19 -7.73 -2.20 -1.73
CA ILE A 19 -8.16 -1.30 -0.66
C ILE A 19 -7.44 -1.69 0.63
N ILE A 20 -6.64 -0.78 1.18
CA ILE A 20 -6.10 -0.90 2.54
C ILE A 20 -7.14 -0.32 3.52
N PRO A 21 -7.64 -1.10 4.49
CA PRO A 21 -8.54 -0.58 5.51
C PRO A 21 -7.93 0.60 6.28
N LYS A 22 -8.72 1.66 6.50
CA LYS A 22 -8.30 2.89 7.18
C LYS A 22 -7.57 2.62 8.51
N LYS A 23 -8.10 1.70 9.34
CA LYS A 23 -7.49 1.31 10.62
C LYS A 23 -6.07 0.74 10.47
N ILE A 24 -5.77 0.04 9.37
CA ILE A 24 -4.43 -0.51 9.11
C ILE A 24 -3.51 0.62 8.68
N ALA A 25 -3.95 1.46 7.75
CA ALA A 25 -3.18 2.63 7.30
C ALA A 25 -2.81 3.55 8.48
N GLU A 26 -3.75 3.85 9.38
CA GLU A 26 -3.52 4.66 10.58
C GLU A 26 -2.48 4.01 11.52
N ARG A 27 -2.54 2.69 11.74
CA ARG A 27 -1.60 1.98 12.62
C ARG A 27 -0.15 2.06 12.15
N ILE A 28 0.08 2.09 10.84
CA ILE A 28 1.42 2.21 10.26
C ILE A 28 1.75 3.66 9.87
N ASN A 29 0.87 4.62 10.19
CA ASN A 29 0.96 6.02 9.78
C ASN A 29 1.19 6.19 8.26
N LEU A 30 0.48 5.39 7.44
CA LEU A 30 0.55 5.47 5.98
C LEU A 30 -0.40 6.56 5.48
N GLU A 31 0.17 7.56 4.82
CA GLU A 31 -0.56 8.69 4.25
C GLU A 31 -0.62 8.60 2.72
N ASN A 32 -1.59 9.30 2.12
CA ASN A 32 -1.70 9.38 0.66
C ASN A 32 -0.42 9.98 0.05
N GLY A 33 0.03 9.41 -1.07
CA GLY A 33 1.24 9.85 -1.76
C GLY A 33 2.54 9.28 -1.21
N GLN A 34 2.50 8.45 -0.15
CA GLN A 34 3.66 7.73 0.34
C GLN A 34 3.93 6.45 -0.47
N TYR A 35 5.21 6.15 -0.66
CA TYR A 35 5.65 4.90 -1.24
C TYR A 35 5.62 3.76 -0.21
N VAL A 36 5.26 2.57 -0.69
CA VAL A 36 5.32 1.32 0.05
C VAL A 36 6.22 0.34 -0.69
N LYS A 37 6.86 -0.56 0.05
CA LYS A 37 7.57 -1.69 -0.52
C LYS A 37 6.61 -2.88 -0.58
N ILE A 38 6.51 -3.49 -1.74
CA ILE A 38 5.70 -4.69 -1.97
C ILE A 38 6.66 -5.87 -2.19
N SER A 39 6.43 -6.97 -1.49
CA SER A 39 7.17 -8.22 -1.69
C SER A 39 6.24 -9.42 -1.65
N ILE A 40 6.64 -10.52 -2.29
CA ILE A 40 5.89 -11.79 -2.28
C ILE A 40 6.70 -12.79 -1.44
N LYS A 41 6.10 -13.33 -0.37
CA LYS A 41 6.71 -14.38 0.45
C LYS A 41 5.67 -15.43 0.77
N ASN A 42 6.00 -16.71 0.56
CA ASN A 42 5.13 -17.84 0.87
C ASN A 42 3.71 -17.75 0.25
N GLY A 43 3.58 -17.14 -0.94
CA GLY A 43 2.29 -16.92 -1.60
C GLY A 43 1.50 -15.70 -1.10
N GLU A 44 2.04 -14.98 -0.11
CA GLU A 44 1.43 -13.78 0.46
C GLU A 44 2.07 -12.51 -0.11
N ILE A 45 1.25 -11.46 -0.30
CA ILE A 45 1.72 -10.12 -0.62
C ILE A 45 1.97 -9.37 0.69
N ILE A 46 3.22 -9.02 0.94
CA ILE A 46 3.64 -8.24 2.10
C ILE A 46 3.86 -6.79 1.67
N ILE A 47 3.13 -5.87 2.31
CA ILE A 47 3.23 -4.42 2.11
C ILE A 47 3.92 -3.81 3.34
N GLU A 48 5.09 -3.22 3.14
CA GLU A 48 5.90 -2.58 4.18
C GLU A 48 5.95 -1.07 3.93
N LYS A 49 5.79 -0.27 4.99
CA LYS A 49 6.02 1.17 4.91
C LYS A 49 7.52 1.44 4.69
N VAL A 50 7.84 2.32 3.76
CA VAL A 50 9.23 2.76 3.52
C VAL A 50 9.53 3.95 4.42
N PHE A 51 10.54 3.84 5.27
CA PHE A 51 11.02 4.92 6.15
C PHE A 51 12.07 5.78 5.44
N GLN A 52 11.75 6.34 4.27
CA GLN A 52 12.64 7.28 3.58
C GLN A 52 11.87 8.55 3.15
N ASN A 53 12.51 9.70 3.32
CA ASN A 53 12.05 11.07 3.01
C ASN A 53 11.82 11.33 1.50
N ASN A 54 11.43 10.34 0.72
CA ASN A 54 11.18 10.51 -0.70
C ASN A 54 9.69 10.76 -0.89
N LYS A 55 9.28 12.02 -0.75
CA LYS A 55 7.98 12.47 -1.26
C LYS A 55 7.93 12.13 -2.76
N ALA A 56 6.84 11.53 -3.22
CA ALA A 56 6.57 11.47 -4.65
C ALA A 56 6.44 12.92 -5.14
N ASP A 57 7.34 13.34 -6.04
CA ASP A 57 7.24 14.63 -6.69
C ASP A 57 5.99 14.60 -7.58
N THR A 58 4.91 15.23 -7.12
CA THR A 58 3.66 15.37 -7.88
C THR A 58 3.75 16.53 -8.86
N THR A 59 4.88 16.69 -9.55
CA THR A 59 4.99 17.66 -10.64
C THR A 59 4.39 17.02 -11.90
N THR A 60 3.10 17.31 -12.07
CA THR A 60 2.26 17.30 -13.28
C THR A 60 2.83 16.63 -14.54
N LEU A 61 2.20 15.53 -14.96
CA LEU A 61 2.15 15.11 -16.37
C LEU A 61 0.96 15.77 -17.07
#